data_AF-A0A7C7PNS8-F1
#
_entry.id   AF-A0A7C7PNS8-F1
#
_cell.length_a   1.000
_cell.length_b   1.000
_cell.length_c   1.000
_cell.angle_alpha   90.00
_cell.angle_beta   90.00
_cell.angle_gamma   90.00
#
_symmetry.space_group_name_H-M   'P 1'
#
loop_
_entity.id
_entity.type
_entity.pdbx_description
1 polymer ?
#
loop_
_entity_poly.entity_id
_entity_poly.type
_entity_poly.pdbx_seq_one_letter_code
_entity_poly.pdbx_strand_id
1 'polypeptide(L)'
;DRAIAEGTLYSGFGRSGVFAARIRGGWVGAGAFEALLQTPGTFDLVHPQKRFYAGGANSVRGFAQGRLGPRVLTIDPVRLLGPGPEGAGCNPSELMDLSCDPTSINEGRFVPRPTGGTRVLEGNLELRFPIGLNLEWVTFTDVGQVWGGRDEVDLSKLEVTPGVGVRYLSPVGPIRIDLAYRFGAGEPLAVVTSQLEVFDPNVHEESDRIRIDDNVIPYIRTHELTALNTSMLFGEASSFSFRRFQLHISIGQAF
;
A
#
# COMPACT_ATOMS: atom_id res chain seq x y z
N ASP A 1 -0.60 -17.71 -15.20
CA ASP A 1 -0.42 -16.83 -16.38
C ASP A 1 -0.59 -15.37 -16.01
N ARG A 2 -0.23 -14.44 -16.90
CA ARG A 2 -0.37 -12.98 -16.66
C ARG A 2 -0.85 -12.30 -17.94
N ALA A 3 -1.90 -11.50 -17.83
CA ALA A 3 -2.45 -10.69 -18.90
C ALA A 3 -2.58 -9.23 -18.44
N ILE A 4 -2.27 -8.30 -19.34
CA ILE A 4 -2.42 -6.86 -19.13
C ILE A 4 -2.95 -6.26 -20.41
N ALA A 5 -3.93 -5.37 -20.30
CA ALA A 5 -4.41 -4.53 -21.38
C ALA A 5 -4.34 -3.07 -20.94
N GLU A 6 -3.90 -2.20 -21.85
CA GLU A 6 -3.84 -0.77 -21.63
C GLU A 6 -4.30 -0.03 -22.89
N GLY A 7 -5.09 1.02 -22.69
CA GLY A 7 -5.55 1.91 -23.75
C GLY A 7 -5.36 3.36 -23.35
N THR A 8 -4.89 4.19 -24.28
CA THR A 8 -4.68 5.62 -24.08
C THR A 8 -5.32 6.42 -25.21
N LEU A 9 -5.88 7.58 -24.87
CA LEU A 9 -6.50 8.52 -25.79
C LEU A 9 -5.96 9.92 -25.51
N TYR A 10 -5.62 10.64 -26.57
CA TYR A 10 -5.22 12.05 -26.50
C TYR A 10 -6.06 12.84 -27.50
N SER A 11 -6.62 13.96 -27.05
CA SER A 11 -7.32 14.90 -27.91
C SER A 11 -6.93 16.32 -27.55
N GLY A 12 -6.65 17.14 -28.57
CA GLY A 12 -6.58 18.57 -28.37
C GLY A 12 -7.96 19.13 -28.00
N PHE A 13 -7.99 20.16 -27.16
CA PHE A 13 -9.19 20.96 -26.92
C PHE A 13 -8.82 22.45 -26.82
N GLY A 14 -9.66 23.31 -27.39
CA GLY A 14 -9.37 24.74 -27.47
C GLY A 14 -8.14 25.05 -28.33
N ARG A 15 -7.44 26.14 -28.02
CA ARG A 15 -6.28 26.61 -28.81
C ARG A 15 -4.98 25.86 -28.52
N SER A 16 -4.86 25.25 -27.35
CA SER A 16 -3.61 24.64 -26.89
C SER A 16 -3.77 23.63 -25.75
N GLY A 17 -5.00 23.33 -25.32
CA GLY A 17 -5.25 22.36 -24.26
C GLY A 17 -5.17 20.93 -24.76
N VAL A 18 -4.79 20.00 -23.88
CA VAL A 18 -4.75 18.57 -24.17
C VAL A 18 -5.57 17.82 -23.14
N PHE A 19 -6.53 17.04 -23.62
CA PHE A 19 -7.23 16.02 -22.85
C PHE A 19 -6.51 14.70 -23.06
N ALA A 20 -6.19 14.01 -21.97
CA ALA A 20 -5.61 12.68 -21.99
C ALA A 20 -6.46 11.74 -21.14
N ALA A 21 -6.68 10.51 -21.61
CA ALA A 21 -7.32 9.46 -20.86
C ALA A 21 -6.52 8.17 -20.97
N ARG A 22 -6.46 7.40 -19.88
CA ARG A 22 -5.83 6.09 -19.82
C ARG A 22 -6.73 5.12 -19.07
N ILE A 23 -6.77 3.88 -19.53
CA ILE A 23 -7.34 2.75 -18.80
C ILE A 23 -6.36 1.59 -18.84
N ARG A 24 -6.16 0.92 -17.71
CA ARG A 24 -5.29 -0.24 -17.57
C ARG A 24 -6.01 -1.31 -16.75
N GLY A 25 -6.04 -2.52 -17.29
CA GLY A 25 -6.57 -3.70 -16.62
C GLY A 25 -5.54 -4.82 -16.61
N GLY A 26 -5.50 -5.61 -15.55
CA GLY A 26 -4.58 -6.75 -15.46
C GLY A 26 -5.11 -7.89 -14.61
N TRP A 27 -4.72 -9.10 -14.99
CA TRP A 27 -4.96 -10.32 -14.23
C TRP A 27 -3.70 -11.19 -14.22
N VAL A 28 -3.43 -11.83 -13.09
CA VAL A 28 -2.37 -12.80 -12.90
C VAL A 28 -2.91 -13.95 -12.06
N GLY A 29 -2.65 -15.17 -12.51
CA GLY A 29 -2.93 -16.39 -11.76
C GLY A 29 -1.72 -17.33 -11.73
N ALA A 30 -1.79 -18.35 -10.88
CA ALA A 30 -0.75 -19.34 -10.63
C ALA A 30 -0.39 -20.15 -11.89
N GLY A 31 -1.32 -20.26 -12.85
CA GLY A 31 -1.13 -21.04 -14.08
C GLY A 31 -0.85 -22.52 -13.77
N ALA A 32 0.00 -23.16 -14.56
CA ALA A 32 0.38 -24.58 -14.41
C ALA A 32 1.06 -24.94 -13.07
N PHE A 33 1.43 -23.97 -12.23
CA PHE A 33 2.00 -24.22 -10.90
C PHE A 33 0.97 -24.80 -9.92
N GLU A 34 -0.32 -24.50 -10.11
CA GLU A 34 -1.42 -25.10 -9.35
C GLU A 34 -1.52 -26.62 -9.61
N ALA A 35 -1.29 -27.06 -10.85
CA ALA A 35 -1.34 -28.48 -11.23
C ALA A 35 -0.21 -29.31 -10.60
N LEU A 36 0.92 -28.68 -10.24
CA LEU A 36 2.02 -29.32 -9.51
C LEU A 36 1.74 -29.45 -8.01
N LEU A 37 0.80 -28.68 -7.46
CA LEU A 37 0.54 -28.63 -6.03
C LEU A 37 -0.42 -29.73 -5.53
N GLN A 38 -1.12 -30.47 -6.40
CA GLN A 38 -1.98 -31.65 -6.10
C GLN A 38 -2.66 -31.66 -4.72
N THR A 39 -3.17 -30.52 -4.23
CA THR A 39 -3.88 -30.45 -2.95
C THR A 39 -5.25 -29.79 -3.15
N PRO A 40 -6.36 -30.48 -2.86
CA PRO A 40 -7.69 -29.86 -2.84
C PRO A 40 -7.70 -28.66 -1.89
N GLY A 41 -8.05 -27.47 -2.40
CA GLY A 41 -8.07 -26.22 -1.62
C GLY A 41 -6.79 -25.38 -1.69
N THR A 42 -5.86 -25.66 -2.62
CA THR A 42 -4.69 -24.82 -2.82
C THR A 42 -5.06 -23.46 -3.41
N PHE A 43 -4.63 -22.41 -2.70
CA PHE A 43 -4.84 -21.03 -3.08
C PHE A 43 -4.01 -20.67 -4.31
N ASP A 44 -4.51 -19.73 -5.12
CA ASP A 44 -3.74 -19.08 -6.19
C ASP A 44 -2.59 -18.24 -5.58
N LEU A 45 -1.52 -18.92 -5.17
CA LEU A 45 -0.35 -18.32 -4.54
C LEU A 45 0.57 -17.75 -5.60
N VAL A 46 0.24 -16.56 -6.07
CA VAL A 46 1.09 -15.80 -6.98
C VAL A 46 2.26 -15.19 -6.19
N HIS A 47 3.49 -15.43 -6.64
CA HIS A 47 4.70 -14.84 -6.08
C HIS A 47 4.58 -13.31 -6.01
N PRO A 48 4.99 -12.64 -4.91
CA PRO A 48 4.81 -11.19 -4.74
C PRO A 48 5.32 -10.35 -5.92
N GLN A 49 6.45 -10.71 -6.53
CA GLN A 49 7.00 -10.00 -7.69
C GLN A 49 6.13 -10.08 -8.96
N LYS A 50 5.21 -11.06 -9.06
CA LYS A 50 4.27 -11.19 -10.19
C LYS A 50 2.95 -10.47 -9.94
N ARG A 51 2.68 -10.04 -8.70
CA ARG A 51 1.44 -9.37 -8.31
C ARG A 51 1.38 -7.95 -8.88
N PHE A 52 0.17 -7.43 -9.00
CA PHE A 52 -0.06 -6.04 -9.34
C PHE A 52 0.01 -5.16 -8.10
N TYR A 53 0.52 -3.95 -8.32
CA TYR A 53 0.60 -2.87 -7.35
C TYR A 53 0.13 -1.61 -8.04
N ALA A 54 -0.62 -0.78 -7.31
CA ALA A 54 -1.11 0.51 -7.78
C ALA A 54 -0.90 1.58 -6.69
N GLY A 55 -1.00 2.84 -7.08
CA GLY A 55 -0.61 3.99 -6.28
C GLY A 55 0.77 4.52 -6.69
N GLY A 56 0.90 5.84 -6.70
CA GLY A 56 2.14 6.53 -7.05
C GLY A 56 1.99 7.48 -8.24
N ALA A 57 3.09 8.16 -8.59
CA ALA A 57 3.11 9.23 -9.59
C ALA A 57 2.73 8.79 -11.02
N ASN A 58 2.83 7.50 -11.35
CA ASN A 58 2.50 6.92 -12.68
C ASN A 58 1.26 6.01 -12.65
N SER A 59 0.48 6.10 -11.58
CA SER A 59 -0.67 5.26 -11.26
C SER A 59 -1.72 6.17 -10.59
N VAL A 60 -2.42 5.72 -9.56
CA VAL A 60 -3.39 6.50 -8.79
C VAL A 60 -2.65 7.41 -7.81
N ARG A 61 -2.57 8.71 -8.11
CA ARG A 61 -1.73 9.68 -7.39
C ARG A 61 -2.22 10.04 -5.99
N GLY A 62 -3.46 9.72 -5.62
CA GLY A 62 -3.90 9.89 -4.23
C GLY A 62 -3.29 8.89 -3.25
N PHE A 63 -2.54 7.90 -3.73
CA PHE A 63 -1.88 6.89 -2.91
C PHE A 63 -0.37 6.93 -3.10
N ALA A 64 0.38 6.69 -2.01
CA ALA A 64 1.80 6.46 -2.10
C ALA A 64 2.12 5.20 -2.95
N GLN A 65 3.37 5.10 -3.40
CA GLN A 65 3.81 4.07 -4.35
C GLN A 65 3.38 2.66 -3.93
N GLY A 66 2.59 2.00 -4.77
CA GLY A 66 2.15 0.61 -4.56
C GLY A 66 1.17 0.40 -3.42
N ARG A 67 0.69 1.45 -2.75
CA ARG A 67 -0.17 1.33 -1.55
C ARG A 67 -1.66 1.20 -1.83
N LEU A 68 -2.14 1.31 -3.08
CA LEU A 68 -3.54 1.08 -3.39
C LEU A 68 -3.86 -0.43 -3.43
N GLY A 69 -4.91 -0.84 -2.72
CA GLY A 69 -5.36 -2.22 -2.58
C GLY A 69 -4.73 -2.99 -1.41
N PRO A 70 -4.66 -4.33 -1.48
CA PRO A 70 -4.26 -5.20 -0.38
C PRO A 70 -2.94 -4.82 0.27
N ARG A 71 -3.00 -4.62 1.59
CA ARG A 71 -1.88 -4.22 2.43
C ARG A 71 -2.06 -4.75 3.85
N VAL A 72 -0.96 -4.82 4.57
CA VAL A 72 -0.91 -5.16 6.00
C VAL A 72 -0.15 -4.08 6.75
N LEU A 73 -0.42 -3.93 8.02
CA LEU A 73 0.37 -3.08 8.90
C LEU A 73 1.48 -3.89 9.51
N THR A 74 2.73 -3.48 9.35
CA THR A 74 3.84 -4.10 10.06
C THR A 74 4.25 -3.27 11.26
N ILE A 75 4.47 -3.94 12.38
CA ILE A 75 5.01 -3.33 13.60
C ILE A 75 6.03 -4.26 14.25
N ASP A 76 7.03 -3.65 14.84
CA ASP A 76 8.04 -4.31 15.64
C ASP A 76 7.41 -4.87 16.93
N PRO A 77 7.59 -6.15 17.29
CA PRO A 77 6.98 -6.73 18.49
C PRO A 77 7.40 -6.02 19.77
N VAL A 78 8.59 -5.42 19.84
CA VAL A 78 9.04 -4.65 21.02
C VAL A 78 8.15 -3.42 21.24
N ARG A 79 7.58 -2.85 20.17
CA ARG A 79 6.62 -1.74 20.27
C ARG A 79 5.22 -2.19 20.67
N LEU A 80 4.91 -3.48 20.59
CA LEU A 80 3.67 -4.03 21.13
C LEU A 80 3.82 -4.38 22.61
N LEU A 81 5.03 -4.78 23.00
CA LEU A 81 5.37 -5.15 24.37
C LEU A 81 5.52 -3.95 25.30
N GLY A 82 5.27 -4.18 26.59
CA GLY A 82 5.63 -3.26 27.67
C GLY A 82 4.54 -2.24 28.03
N PRO A 83 4.44 -1.84 29.31
CA PRO A 83 3.49 -0.84 29.77
C PRO A 83 4.00 0.58 29.45
N GLY A 84 3.20 1.38 28.75
CA GLY A 84 3.52 2.79 28.54
C GLY A 84 2.69 3.43 27.44
N PRO A 85 2.76 4.76 27.30
CA PRO A 85 2.06 5.50 26.22
C PRO A 85 2.59 5.17 24.81
N GLU A 86 3.72 4.45 24.72
CA GLU A 86 4.37 4.08 23.46
C GLU A 86 4.22 2.60 23.06
N GLY A 87 3.70 1.76 23.96
CA GLY A 87 3.50 0.33 23.77
C GLY A 87 2.02 -0.06 23.83
N ALA A 88 1.65 -1.23 23.29
CA ALA A 88 0.28 -1.72 23.39
C ALA A 88 -0.06 -2.28 24.80
N GLY A 89 0.95 -2.47 25.66
CA GLY A 89 0.79 -3.12 26.95
C GLY A 89 0.71 -4.65 26.85
N CYS A 90 1.01 -5.22 25.68
CA CYS A 90 0.92 -6.67 25.49
C CYS A 90 2.05 -7.42 26.20
N ASN A 91 1.74 -8.60 26.68
CA ASN A 91 2.71 -9.54 27.23
C ASN A 91 3.21 -10.51 26.14
N PRO A 92 4.40 -11.13 26.29
CA PRO A 92 4.94 -12.06 25.29
C PRO A 92 4.01 -13.23 24.96
N SER A 93 3.23 -13.74 25.93
CA SER A 93 2.25 -14.79 25.70
C SER A 93 1.15 -14.37 24.73
N GLU A 94 0.66 -13.13 24.84
CA GLU A 94 -0.41 -12.58 23.98
C GLU A 94 0.07 -12.34 22.54
N LEU A 95 1.38 -12.18 22.34
CA LEU A 95 1.97 -12.13 20.99
C LEU A 95 2.17 -13.53 20.41
N MET A 96 2.45 -14.54 21.24
CA MET A 96 2.62 -15.92 20.78
C MET A 96 1.27 -16.58 20.45
N ASP A 97 0.20 -16.26 21.19
CA ASP A 97 -1.17 -16.75 20.91
C ASP A 97 -1.98 -15.83 19.96
N LEU A 98 -1.37 -14.73 19.51
CA LEU A 98 -1.93 -13.76 18.58
C LEU A 98 -3.12 -12.95 19.13
N SER A 99 -3.35 -12.94 20.45
CA SER A 99 -4.45 -12.25 21.11
C SER A 99 -4.17 -10.78 21.43
N CYS A 100 -2.94 -10.30 21.27
CA CYS A 100 -2.56 -8.90 21.54
C CYS A 100 -3.47 -7.92 20.77
N ASP A 101 -3.99 -6.91 21.49
CA ASP A 101 -4.77 -5.83 20.91
C ASP A 101 -3.87 -4.61 20.59
N PRO A 102 -3.62 -4.32 19.30
CA PRO A 102 -2.74 -3.23 18.89
C PRO A 102 -3.43 -1.86 18.87
N THR A 103 -4.74 -1.77 19.16
CA THR A 103 -5.54 -0.55 18.94
C THR A 103 -5.23 0.60 19.90
N SER A 104 -4.57 0.32 21.01
CA SER A 104 -4.08 1.34 21.97
C SER A 104 -2.90 2.16 21.42
N ILE A 105 -2.21 1.67 20.39
CA ILE A 105 -1.08 2.36 19.75
C ILE A 105 -1.58 3.30 18.65
N ASN A 106 -0.94 4.46 18.53
CA ASN A 106 -1.19 5.38 17.42
C ASN A 106 -0.85 4.76 16.04
N GLU A 107 -1.74 4.91 15.06
CA GLU A 107 -1.56 4.40 13.68
C GLU A 107 -0.23 4.79 13.01
N GLY A 108 0.35 5.94 13.36
CA GLY A 108 1.63 6.41 12.82
C GLY A 108 2.84 5.56 13.21
N ARG A 109 2.70 4.65 14.18
CA ARG A 109 3.75 3.69 14.57
C ARG A 109 3.81 2.46 13.69
N PHE A 110 2.78 2.23 12.88
CA PHE A 110 2.66 1.11 11.96
C PHE A 110 3.18 1.50 10.58
N VAL A 111 3.81 0.54 9.89
CA VAL A 111 4.27 0.73 8.52
C VAL A 111 3.34 -0.06 7.59
N PRO A 112 2.54 0.60 6.73
CA PRO A 112 1.73 -0.10 5.75
C PRO A 112 2.62 -0.74 4.67
N ARG A 113 2.52 -2.06 4.53
CA ARG A 113 3.23 -2.86 3.54
C ARG A 113 2.23 -3.41 2.52
N PRO A 114 2.34 -3.04 1.24
CA PRO A 114 1.47 -3.58 0.23
C PRO A 114 1.80 -5.05 -0.03
N THR A 115 0.78 -5.89 -0.05
CA THR A 115 0.91 -7.32 -0.36
C THR A 115 0.68 -7.61 -1.84
N GLY A 116 0.16 -6.61 -2.57
CA GLY A 116 -0.15 -6.72 -4.00
C GLY A 116 -1.35 -7.61 -4.27
N GLY A 117 -1.86 -7.55 -5.49
CA GLY A 117 -3.04 -8.30 -5.92
C GLY A 117 -2.83 -9.16 -7.15
N THR A 118 -3.81 -10.00 -7.42
CA THR A 118 -3.91 -10.82 -8.63
C THR A 118 -4.66 -10.11 -9.76
N ARG A 119 -5.43 -9.07 -9.43
CA ARG A 119 -6.23 -8.28 -10.38
C ARG A 119 -6.01 -6.81 -10.14
N VAL A 120 -6.02 -6.01 -11.21
CA VAL A 120 -5.91 -4.55 -11.15
C VAL A 120 -6.80 -3.90 -12.20
N LEU A 121 -7.41 -2.78 -11.83
CA LEU A 121 -8.08 -1.87 -12.73
C LEU A 121 -7.68 -0.45 -12.35
N GLU A 122 -7.20 0.32 -13.33
CA GLU A 122 -6.80 1.71 -13.18
C GLU A 122 -7.38 2.52 -14.33
N GLY A 123 -7.80 3.74 -14.03
CA GLY A 123 -8.27 4.73 -14.96
C GLY A 123 -7.67 6.08 -14.62
N ASN A 124 -7.43 6.91 -15.63
CA ASN A 124 -6.96 8.26 -15.45
C ASN A 124 -7.58 9.17 -16.50
N LEU A 125 -7.97 10.36 -16.06
CA LEU A 125 -8.37 11.48 -16.90
C LEU A 125 -7.50 12.69 -16.55
N GLU A 126 -6.93 13.36 -17.55
CA GLU A 126 -6.16 14.59 -17.37
C GLU A 126 -6.56 15.68 -18.36
N LEU A 127 -6.56 16.92 -17.86
CA LEU A 127 -6.64 18.14 -18.65
C LEU A 127 -5.36 18.93 -18.44
N ARG A 128 -4.69 19.26 -19.54
CA ARG A 128 -3.40 19.95 -19.56
C ARG A 128 -3.57 21.29 -20.27
N PHE A 129 -3.13 22.35 -19.63
CA PHE A 129 -3.24 23.72 -20.12
C PHE A 129 -1.85 24.36 -20.12
N PRO A 130 -1.29 24.75 -21.28
CA PRO A 130 -0.05 25.49 -21.28
C PRO A 130 -0.31 26.89 -20.73
N ILE A 131 0.50 27.30 -19.76
CA ILE A 131 0.41 28.59 -19.07
C ILE A 131 1.56 29.54 -19.42
N GLY A 132 2.42 29.14 -20.37
CA GLY A 132 3.61 29.90 -20.81
C GLY A 132 4.87 29.48 -20.04
N LEU A 133 6.02 30.03 -20.42
CA LEU A 133 7.32 29.77 -19.75
C LEU A 133 7.69 28.28 -19.66
N ASN A 134 7.32 27.47 -20.66
CA ASN A 134 7.49 26.01 -20.64
C ASN A 134 6.79 25.32 -19.47
N LEU A 135 5.73 25.93 -18.93
CA LEU A 135 4.90 25.37 -17.86
C LEU A 135 3.52 24.95 -18.38
N GLU A 136 3.02 23.85 -17.83
CA GLU A 136 1.66 23.38 -17.99
C GLU A 136 0.98 23.26 -16.63
N TRP A 137 -0.26 23.75 -16.54
CA TRP A 137 -1.18 23.41 -15.48
C TRP A 137 -1.88 22.09 -15.82
N VAL A 138 -2.08 21.24 -14.83
CA VAL A 138 -2.77 19.96 -14.98
C VAL A 138 -3.88 19.85 -13.94
N THR A 139 -5.06 19.43 -14.36
CA THR A 139 -6.06 18.86 -13.47
C THR A 139 -6.28 17.42 -13.86
N PHE A 140 -6.50 16.56 -12.88
CA PHE A 140 -6.66 15.14 -13.15
C PHE A 140 -7.63 14.48 -12.18
N THR A 141 -8.11 13.32 -12.59
CA THR A 141 -8.85 12.39 -11.74
C THR A 141 -8.36 10.99 -12.05
N ASP A 142 -7.81 10.34 -11.04
CA ASP A 142 -7.39 8.95 -11.13
C ASP A 142 -8.45 8.07 -10.48
N VAL A 143 -8.61 6.86 -10.99
CA VAL A 143 -9.48 5.83 -10.46
C VAL A 143 -8.69 4.54 -10.39
N GLY A 144 -8.83 3.74 -9.35
CA GLY A 144 -8.32 2.38 -9.42
C GLY A 144 -8.58 1.52 -8.21
N GLN A 145 -8.30 0.23 -8.39
CA GLN A 145 -8.28 -0.76 -7.33
C GLN A 145 -7.39 -1.94 -7.74
N VAL A 146 -6.82 -2.61 -6.72
CA VAL A 146 -6.11 -3.87 -6.83
C VAL A 146 -6.83 -4.86 -5.93
N TRP A 147 -7.05 -6.09 -6.41
CA TRP A 147 -7.73 -7.14 -5.63
C TRP A 147 -6.80 -8.33 -5.40
N GLY A 148 -6.85 -8.91 -4.20
CA GLY A 148 -6.08 -10.09 -3.81
C GLY A 148 -6.55 -11.38 -4.49
N GLY A 149 -5.79 -12.47 -4.29
CA GLY A 149 -6.11 -13.79 -4.85
C GLY A 149 -7.45 -14.35 -4.40
N ARG A 150 -7.82 -14.09 -3.14
CA ARG A 150 -9.09 -14.54 -2.51
C ARG A 150 -10.23 -13.51 -2.63
N ASP A 151 -9.94 -12.32 -3.12
CA ASP A 151 -10.92 -11.23 -3.18
C ASP A 151 -11.75 -11.37 -4.46
N GLU A 152 -13.06 -11.20 -4.33
CA GLU A 152 -13.92 -10.98 -5.48
C GLU A 152 -13.68 -9.59 -6.08
N VAL A 153 -13.85 -9.48 -7.40
CA VAL A 153 -13.75 -8.18 -8.09
C VAL A 153 -15.00 -7.38 -7.75
N ASP A 154 -14.85 -6.51 -6.77
CA ASP A 154 -15.88 -5.58 -6.34
C ASP A 154 -15.54 -4.16 -6.83
N LEU A 155 -16.29 -3.70 -7.84
CA LEU A 155 -16.13 -2.37 -8.43
C LEU A 155 -16.61 -1.24 -7.51
N SER A 156 -17.40 -1.55 -6.47
CA SER A 156 -17.81 -0.54 -5.48
C SER A 156 -16.63 -0.05 -4.63
N LYS A 157 -15.54 -0.82 -4.58
CA LYS A 157 -14.28 -0.48 -3.89
C LYS A 157 -13.32 0.35 -4.76
N LEU A 158 -13.73 0.82 -5.93
CA LEU A 158 -12.88 1.69 -6.74
C LEU A 158 -12.60 3.00 -6.00
N GLU A 159 -11.32 3.31 -5.85
CA GLU A 159 -10.88 4.57 -5.25
C GLU A 159 -10.77 5.64 -6.31
N VAL A 160 -11.32 6.82 -6.05
CA VAL A 160 -11.26 7.99 -6.94
C VAL A 160 -10.44 9.08 -6.27
N THR A 161 -9.43 9.59 -6.97
CA THR A 161 -8.51 10.60 -6.44
C THR A 161 -8.35 11.75 -7.43
N PRO A 162 -9.07 12.87 -7.24
CA PRO A 162 -8.84 14.07 -8.01
C PRO A 162 -7.54 14.75 -7.57
N GLY A 163 -6.97 15.55 -8.46
CA GLY A 163 -5.80 16.34 -8.13
C GLY A 163 -5.49 17.42 -9.14
N VAL A 164 -4.47 18.20 -8.79
CA VAL A 164 -3.91 19.26 -9.61
C VAL A 164 -2.41 19.09 -9.68
N GLY A 165 -1.79 19.59 -10.74
CA GLY A 165 -0.36 19.51 -10.90
C GLY A 165 0.19 20.62 -11.78
N VAL A 166 1.51 20.79 -11.70
CA VAL A 166 2.28 21.68 -12.57
C VAL A 166 3.37 20.87 -13.22
N ARG A 167 3.57 21.08 -14.52
CA ARG A 167 4.64 20.44 -15.29
C ARG A 167 5.57 21.49 -15.86
N TYR A 168 6.86 21.30 -15.65
CA TYR A 168 7.91 22.10 -16.28
C TYR A 168 8.59 21.29 -17.38
N LEU A 169 8.48 21.76 -18.62
CA LEU A 169 9.08 21.14 -19.78
C LEU A 169 10.57 21.50 -19.84
N SER A 170 11.40 20.65 -19.23
CA SER A 170 12.86 20.78 -19.24
C SER A 170 13.49 20.02 -20.42
N PRO A 171 14.77 20.31 -20.76
CA PRO A 171 15.49 19.57 -21.81
C PRO A 171 15.62 18.05 -21.57
N VAL A 172 15.55 17.60 -20.33
CA VAL A 172 15.65 16.17 -19.95
C VAL A 172 14.28 15.49 -19.81
N GLY A 173 13.19 16.21 -20.07
CA GLY A 173 11.81 15.75 -19.96
C GLY A 173 10.96 16.57 -18.98
N PRO A 174 9.65 16.33 -18.90
CA PRO A 174 8.76 17.05 -17.99
C PRO A 174 9.08 16.75 -16.53
N ILE A 175 9.29 17.79 -15.72
CA ILE A 175 9.31 17.70 -14.26
C ILE A 175 7.88 17.93 -13.77
N ARG A 176 7.35 17.04 -12.94
CA ARG A 176 5.95 17.03 -12.50
C ARG A 176 5.87 17.21 -11.00
N ILE A 177 5.00 18.11 -10.55
CA ILE A 177 4.61 18.27 -9.16
C ILE A 177 3.10 18.11 -9.12
N ASP A 178 2.62 16.99 -8.58
CA ASP A 178 1.21 16.63 -8.53
C ASP A 178 0.75 16.54 -7.07
N LEU A 179 -0.41 17.12 -6.78
CA LEU A 179 -1.09 17.05 -5.50
C LEU A 179 -2.47 16.41 -5.71
N ALA A 180 -2.67 15.23 -5.13
CA ALA A 180 -3.92 14.49 -5.22
C ALA A 180 -4.59 14.35 -3.84
N TYR A 181 -5.90 14.21 -3.84
CA TYR A 181 -6.70 14.00 -2.64
C TYR A 181 -7.36 12.63 -2.65
N ARG A 182 -7.27 11.89 -1.54
CA ARG A 182 -7.99 10.61 -1.35
C ARG A 182 -9.27 10.80 -0.54
N PHE A 183 -10.39 10.30 -1.05
CA PHE A 183 -11.67 10.35 -0.32
C PHE A 183 -11.92 9.12 0.56
N GLY A 184 -11.27 7.99 0.26
CA GLY A 184 -11.39 6.75 1.01
C GLY A 184 -11.23 6.95 2.52
N ALA A 185 -12.11 6.32 3.27
CA ALA A 185 -12.07 6.29 4.73
C ALA A 185 -10.97 5.35 5.23
N GLY A 186 -10.70 5.40 6.54
CA GLY A 186 -9.87 4.37 7.18
C GLY A 186 -10.47 2.97 6.96
N GLU A 187 -9.61 1.98 6.79
CA GLU A 187 -10.00 0.59 6.59
C GLU A 187 -9.35 -0.31 7.66
N PRO A 188 -10.01 -1.40 8.07
CA PRO A 188 -9.40 -2.36 8.98
C PRO A 188 -8.30 -3.14 8.25
N LEU A 189 -7.09 -3.08 8.78
CA LEU A 189 -5.92 -3.80 8.27
C LEU A 189 -5.42 -4.80 9.29
N ALA A 190 -5.01 -5.97 8.79
CA ALA A 190 -4.31 -6.96 9.61
C ALA A 190 -2.97 -6.39 10.08
N VAL A 191 -2.66 -6.60 11.36
CA VAL A 191 -1.40 -6.23 11.97
C VAL A 191 -0.48 -7.44 11.96
N VAL A 192 0.65 -7.31 11.30
CA VAL A 192 1.68 -8.33 11.15
C VAL A 192 2.89 -7.92 11.98
N THR A 193 3.38 -8.85 12.79
CA THR A 193 4.58 -8.67 13.60
C THR A 193 5.44 -9.92 13.52
N SER A 194 6.68 -9.84 14.00
CA SER A 194 7.53 -11.01 14.07
C SER A 194 7.11 -11.92 15.21
N GLN A 195 7.09 -13.22 14.97
CA GLN A 195 6.79 -14.21 15.99
C GLN A 195 7.87 -14.19 17.08
N LEU A 196 7.45 -14.41 18.31
CA LEU A 196 8.32 -14.53 19.47
C LEU A 196 8.57 -15.99 19.82
N GLU A 197 9.77 -16.25 20.31
CA GLU A 197 10.14 -17.55 20.87
C GLU A 197 10.83 -17.35 22.22
N VAL A 198 10.75 -18.37 23.07
CA VAL A 198 11.45 -18.39 24.36
C VAL A 198 12.95 -18.51 24.09
N PHE A 199 13.74 -17.69 24.78
CA PHE A 199 15.19 -17.73 24.69
C PHE A 199 15.74 -19.09 25.19
N ASP A 200 16.70 -19.63 24.44
CA ASP A 200 17.44 -20.86 24.78
C ASP A 200 18.94 -20.56 24.67
N PRO A 201 19.70 -20.59 25.78
CA PRO A 201 21.12 -20.26 25.80
C PRO A 201 22.01 -21.25 25.03
N ASN A 202 21.49 -22.41 24.63
CA ASN A 202 22.24 -23.40 23.84
C ASN A 202 22.16 -23.12 22.33
N VAL A 203 21.17 -22.35 21.90
CA VAL A 203 20.85 -22.11 20.48
C VAL A 203 21.02 -20.63 20.12
N HIS A 204 20.72 -19.73 21.05
CA HIS A 204 20.61 -18.29 20.81
C HIS A 204 21.75 -17.52 21.47
N GLU A 205 22.12 -16.39 20.87
CA GLU A 205 23.09 -15.48 21.44
C GLU A 205 22.41 -14.54 22.46
N GLU A 206 23.12 -14.13 23.51
CA GLU A 206 22.57 -13.24 24.54
C GLU A 206 22.11 -11.89 23.94
N SER A 207 22.68 -11.47 22.81
CA SER A 207 22.27 -10.29 22.04
C SER A 207 20.90 -10.41 21.38
N ASP A 208 20.38 -11.63 21.21
CA ASP A 208 19.08 -11.87 20.56
C ASP A 208 17.90 -11.59 21.50
N ARG A 209 18.18 -11.51 22.80
CA ARG A 209 17.15 -11.25 23.82
C ARG A 209 16.54 -9.87 23.64
N ILE A 210 15.23 -9.83 23.71
CA ILE A 210 14.47 -8.59 23.63
C ILE A 210 14.73 -7.75 24.88
N ARG A 211 14.99 -6.46 24.66
CA ARG A 211 15.09 -5.43 25.69
C ARG A 211 13.90 -4.49 25.58
N ILE A 212 13.18 -4.31 26.69
CA ILE A 212 12.09 -3.34 26.85
C ILE A 212 12.56 -2.36 27.92
N ASP A 213 12.77 -1.11 27.52
CA ASP A 213 13.42 -0.10 28.37
C ASP A 213 14.76 -0.63 28.93
N ASP A 214 14.86 -0.76 30.26
CA ASP A 214 16.05 -1.29 30.94
C ASP A 214 15.96 -2.81 31.24
N ASN A 215 14.84 -3.46 30.91
CA ASN A 215 14.57 -4.85 31.25
C ASN A 215 14.82 -5.79 30.07
N VAL A 216 15.61 -6.84 30.29
CA VAL A 216 15.84 -7.91 29.30
C VAL A 216 14.91 -9.08 29.59
N ILE A 217 14.05 -9.43 28.65
CA ILE A 217 13.08 -10.52 28.78
C ILE A 217 13.64 -11.83 28.21
N PRO A 218 13.17 -13.01 28.65
CA PRO A 218 13.65 -14.31 28.16
C PRO A 218 12.98 -14.70 26.83
N TYR A 219 12.89 -13.75 25.90
CA TYR A 219 12.26 -13.94 24.60
C TYR A 219 13.11 -13.33 23.50
N ILE A 220 13.07 -13.96 22.33
CA ILE A 220 13.73 -13.49 21.11
C ILE A 220 12.69 -13.22 20.03
N ARG A 221 13.08 -12.41 19.06
CA ARG A 221 12.32 -12.24 17.82
C ARG A 221 12.81 -13.22 16.77
N THR A 222 11.89 -13.91 16.12
CA THR A 222 12.18 -14.72 14.94
C THR A 222 12.06 -13.93 13.63
N HIS A 223 12.56 -14.51 12.55
CA HIS A 223 12.33 -13.99 11.20
C HIS A 223 10.96 -14.39 10.62
N GLU A 224 10.18 -15.19 11.34
CA GLU A 224 8.83 -15.57 10.94
C GLU A 224 7.85 -14.43 11.25
N LEU A 225 6.93 -14.20 10.32
CA LEU A 225 5.91 -13.15 10.43
C LEU A 225 4.56 -13.80 10.72
N THR A 226 3.86 -13.25 11.69
CA THR A 226 2.52 -13.68 12.06
C THR A 226 1.57 -12.50 12.11
N ALA A 227 0.29 -12.74 11.83
CA ALA A 227 -0.77 -11.75 11.90
C ALA A 227 -1.52 -11.89 13.23
N LEU A 228 -1.71 -10.78 13.93
CA LEU A 228 -2.56 -10.73 15.12
C LEU A 228 -4.02 -10.99 14.74
N ASN A 229 -4.79 -11.55 15.68
CA ASN A 229 -6.22 -11.81 15.48
C ASN A 229 -7.02 -10.51 15.37
N THR A 230 -6.55 -9.43 16.02
CA THR A 230 -7.19 -8.12 16.02
C THR A 230 -6.65 -7.26 14.88
N SER A 231 -7.54 -6.85 13.97
CA SER A 231 -7.23 -5.84 12.95
C SER A 231 -7.30 -4.43 13.51
N MET A 232 -6.51 -3.52 12.95
CA MET A 232 -6.52 -2.11 13.32
C MET A 232 -7.15 -1.26 12.23
N LEU A 233 -8.03 -0.33 12.59
CA LEU A 233 -8.52 0.70 11.67
C LEU A 233 -7.36 1.65 11.30
N PHE A 234 -7.01 1.72 10.02
CA PHE A 234 -5.90 2.52 9.53
C PHE A 234 -6.37 3.58 8.55
N GLY A 235 -6.05 4.84 8.83
CA GLY A 235 -6.46 6.00 8.07
C GLY A 235 -7.59 6.79 8.74
N GLU A 236 -7.78 8.00 8.26
CA GLU A 236 -8.63 8.99 8.93
C GLU A 236 -10.12 8.61 8.84
N ALA A 237 -10.85 8.75 9.95
CA ALA A 237 -12.30 8.56 10.00
C ALA A 237 -13.10 9.82 9.60
N SER A 238 -12.47 11.01 9.60
CA SER A 238 -13.18 12.26 9.29
C SER A 238 -13.52 12.40 7.81
N SER A 239 -14.63 13.07 7.48
CA SER A 239 -15.04 13.30 6.10
C SER A 239 -14.05 14.20 5.32
N PHE A 240 -13.27 15.04 6.01
CA PHE A 240 -12.20 15.85 5.44
C PHE A 240 -10.99 15.90 6.37
N SER A 241 -9.79 15.69 5.82
CA SER A 241 -8.51 15.84 6.52
C SER A 241 -7.41 16.29 5.55
N PHE A 242 -6.52 17.19 6.01
CA PHE A 242 -5.33 17.59 5.24
C PHE A 242 -4.32 16.45 5.07
N ARG A 243 -4.37 15.41 5.92
CA ARG A 243 -3.50 14.22 5.82
C ARG A 243 -3.91 13.27 4.70
N ARG A 244 -5.01 13.59 3.99
CA ARG A 244 -5.47 12.87 2.79
C ARG A 244 -4.89 13.43 1.49
N PHE A 245 -4.10 14.50 1.57
CA PHE A 245 -3.32 14.96 0.43
C PHE A 245 -2.07 14.10 0.24
N GLN A 246 -1.81 13.72 -1.01
CA GLN A 246 -0.61 13.02 -1.43
C GLN A 246 0.14 13.87 -2.46
N LEU A 247 1.39 14.23 -2.12
CA LEU A 247 2.30 14.94 -3.01
C LEU A 247 3.15 13.94 -3.80
N HIS A 248 3.34 14.21 -5.08
CA HIS A 248 4.26 13.49 -5.95
C HIS A 248 5.18 14.45 -6.69
N ILE A 249 6.48 14.13 -6.69
CA ILE A 249 7.50 14.81 -7.50
C ILE A 249 8.16 13.75 -8.36
N SER A 250 8.25 14.00 -9.67
CA SER A 250 8.76 13.01 -10.62
C SER A 250 9.24 13.64 -11.92
N ILE A 251 10.05 12.90 -12.69
CA ILE A 251 10.58 13.32 -13.99
C ILE A 251 10.13 12.30 -15.04
N GLY A 252 9.70 12.79 -16.20
CA GLY A 252 9.31 11.97 -17.35
C GLY A 252 7.84 12.15 -17.75
N GLN A 253 7.41 11.34 -18.71
CA GLN A 253 6.05 11.39 -19.23
C GLN A 253 5.03 10.93 -18.18
N ALA A 254 3.86 11.57 -18.18
CA ALA A 254 2.68 11.05 -17.50
C ALA A 254 2.06 9.96 -18.37
N PHE A 255 2.19 8.74 -17.84
CA PHE A 255 1.90 7.43 -18.43
C PHE A 255 2.79 7.06 -19.62
#